data_AF-A0A943E6B1-F1
#
_entry.id   AF-A0A943E6B1-F1
#
_cell.length_a   1.000
_cell.length_b   1.000
_cell.length_c   1.000
_cell.angle_alpha   90.00
_cell.angle_beta   90.00
_cell.angle_gamma   90.00
#
_symmetry.space_group_name_H-M   'P 1'
#
loop_
_entity.id
_entity.type
_entity.pdbx_description
1 polymer ?
#
loop_
_entity_poly.entity_id
_entity_poly.type
_entity_poly.pdbx_seq_one_letter_code
_entity_poly.pdbx_strand_id
1 'polypeptide(L)' 'MAQLSLYMDDIAMEELRADAEAAGKSISSYAREVLEKRHEAERGWVNGWPPGYFENLKPLNFEEPVDLPPEPIEPLNTI' A
#
# COMPACT_ATOMS: atom_id res chain seq x y z
N MET A 1 10.67 3.81 28.74
CA MET A 1 10.61 4.65 27.53
C MET A 1 11.57 4.07 26.53
N ALA A 2 11.10 3.69 25.34
CA ALA A 2 11.98 3.26 24.24
C ALA A 2 12.32 4.49 23.40
N GLN A 3 13.59 4.64 23.02
CA GLN A 3 14.04 5.70 22.13
C GLN A 3 14.37 5.08 20.77
N LEU A 4 13.82 5.67 19.71
CA LEU A 4 14.07 5.26 18.32
C LEU A 4 14.77 6.43 17.61
N SER A 5 15.82 6.11 16.88
CA SER A 5 16.43 7.03 15.91
C SER A 5 15.90 6.68 14.52
N LEU A 6 15.30 7.65 13.83
CA LEU A 6 14.75 7.47 12.49
C LEU A 6 15.62 8.21 11.48
N TYR A 7 16.08 7.49 10.46
CA TYR A 7 16.80 8.06 9.33
C TYR A 7 15.81 8.20 8.17
N MET A 8 15.70 9.42 7.64
CA MET A 8 14.95 9.74 6.43
C MET A 8 15.72 10.83 5.66
N ASP A 9 15.35 11.06 4.41
CA ASP A 9 15.95 12.13 3.62
C ASP A 9 15.61 13.53 4.18
N ASP A 10 16.40 14.53 3.78
CA ASP A 10 16.29 15.89 4.31
C ASP A 10 14.93 16.52 3.99
N ILE A 11 14.33 16.18 2.84
CA ILE A 11 13.03 16.71 2.40
C ILE A 11 11.93 16.17 3.33
N ALA A 12 11.89 14.86 3.55
CA ALA A 12 10.96 14.23 4.46
C ALA A 12 11.10 14.75 5.90
N MET A 13 12.34 15.03 6.34
CA MET A 13 12.57 15.66 7.65
C MET A 13 12.04 17.09 7.73
N GLU A 14 12.17 17.89 6.67
CA GLU A 14 11.62 19.25 6.61
C GLU A 14 10.10 19.26 6.61
N GLU A 15 9.47 18.39 5.82
CA GLU A 15 8.01 18.22 5.80
C GLU A 15 7.49 17.81 7.18
N LEU A 16 8.12 16.82 7.82
CA LEU A 16 7.75 16.38 9.17
C LEU A 16 7.86 17.51 10.20
N ARG A 17 8.87 18.38 10.06
CA ARG A 17 9.03 19.55 10.94
C ARG A 17 7.93 20.57 10.72
N ALA A 18 7.64 20.92 9.47
CA ALA A 18 6.60 21.88 9.12
C ALA A 18 5.22 21.41 9.61
N ASP A 19 4.92 20.11 9.42
CA ASP A 19 3.70 19.50 9.90
C ASP A 19 3.59 19.51 11.44
N ALA A 20 4.68 19.19 12.13
CA ALA A 20 4.72 19.22 13.59
C ALA A 20 4.52 20.65 14.13
N GLU A 21 5.13 21.64 13.49
CA GLU A 21 4.97 23.06 13.83
C GLU A 21 3.54 23.54 13.58
N ALA A 22 2.95 23.19 12.44
CA ALA A 22 1.56 23.49 12.12
C ALA A 22 0.58 22.85 13.13
N ALA A 23 0.91 21.66 13.63
CA ALA A 23 0.16 20.99 14.69
C ALA A 23 0.45 21.52 16.11
N GLY A 24 1.43 22.42 16.28
CA GLY A 24 1.87 22.94 17.58
C GLY A 24 2.52 21.89 18.48
N LYS A 25 3.16 20.87 17.90
CA LYS A 25 3.71 19.71 18.60
C LYS A 25 5.21 19.58 18.36
N SER A 26 5.90 18.94 19.30
CA SER A 26 7.26 18.46 19.05
C SER A 26 7.26 17.38 17.97
N ILE A 27 8.32 17.32 17.16
CA ILE A 27 8.51 16.32 16.08
C ILE A 27 8.24 14.89 16.57
N SER A 28 8.79 14.50 17.72
CA SER A 28 8.64 13.14 18.28
C SER A 28 7.19 12.80 18.65
N SER A 29 6.46 13.76 19.23
CA SER A 29 5.03 13.60 19.54
C SER A 29 4.19 13.49 18.28
N TYR A 30 4.46 14.33 17.27
CA TYR A 30 3.77 14.28 15.99
C TYR A 30 4.04 12.96 15.25
N ALA A 31 5.31 12.55 15.15
CA ALA A 31 5.69 11.27 14.56
C ALA A 31 5.01 10.07 15.25
N ARG A 32 4.92 10.07 16.59
CA ARG A 32 4.19 9.05 17.33
C ARG A 32 2.72 9.00 16.94
N GLU A 33 2.05 10.16 16.85
CA GLU A 33 0.64 10.20 16.43
C GLU A 33 0.42 9.74 15.00
N VAL A 34 1.32 10.08 14.08
CA VAL A 34 1.26 9.59 12.69
C VAL A 34 1.40 8.06 12.66
N LEU A 35 2.34 7.50 13.43
CA LEU A 35 2.52 6.05 13.56
C LEU A 35 1.31 5.37 14.20
N GLU A 36 0.72 5.97 15.24
CA GLU A 36 -0.49 5.45 15.89
C GLU A 36 -1.69 5.48 14.94
N LYS A 37 -1.92 6.60 14.25
CA LYS A 37 -3.01 6.72 13.27
C LYS A 37 -2.84 5.75 12.11
N ARG A 38 -1.61 5.57 11.61
CA ARG A 38 -1.32 4.59 10.56
C ARG A 38 -1.58 3.17 11.06
N HIS A 39 -1.09 2.84 12.25
CA HIS A 39 -1.32 1.55 12.88
C HIS A 39 -2.81 1.29 13.14
N GLU A 40 -3.59 2.33 13.48
CA GLU A 40 -5.04 2.27 13.63
C GLU A 40 -5.77 2.13 12.30
N ALA A 41 -5.35 2.85 11.27
CA ALA A 41 -5.88 2.74 9.92
C ALA A 41 -5.64 1.34 9.33
N GLU A 42 -4.49 0.74 9.62
CA GLU A 42 -4.12 -0.63 9.22
C GLU A 42 -4.73 -1.70 10.15
N ARG A 43 -5.34 -1.30 11.27
CA ARG A 43 -5.93 -2.24 12.24
C ARG A 43 -7.15 -2.92 11.60
N GLY A 44 -7.06 -4.22 11.39
CA GLY A 44 -8.08 -5.03 10.71
C GLY A 44 -7.84 -5.20 9.21
N TRP A 45 -6.79 -4.62 8.64
CA TRP A 45 -6.39 -4.93 7.28
C TRP A 45 -5.75 -6.32 7.23
N VAL A 46 -6.22 -7.18 6.33
CA VAL A 46 -5.69 -8.54 6.12
C VAL A 46 -4.84 -8.51 4.86
N ASN A 47 -3.53 -8.76 4.98
CA ASN A 47 -2.58 -8.74 3.86
C ASN A 47 -2.58 -7.41 3.05
N GLY A 48 -2.74 -6.26 3.74
CA GLY A 48 -2.75 -4.96 3.08
C GLY A 48 -4.08 -4.59 2.40
N TRP A 49 -5.15 -5.35 2.64
CA TRP A 49 -6.50 -5.04 2.17
C TRP A 49 -7.41 -4.60 3.31
N PRO A 50 -8.30 -3.61 3.10
CA PRO A 50 -9.23 -3.18 4.12
C PRO A 50 -10.18 -4.32 4.53
N PRO A 51 -10.72 -4.29 5.77
CA PRO A 51 -11.69 -5.27 6.24
C PRO A 51 -12.88 -5.40 5.27
N GLY A 52 -13.30 -6.63 4.95
CA GLY A 52 -14.43 -6.89 4.06
C GLY A 52 -14.15 -6.71 2.55
N TYR A 53 -12.90 -6.42 2.14
CA TYR A 53 -12.54 -6.28 0.72
C TYR A 53 -12.91 -7.53 -0.10
N PHE A 54 -12.55 -8.71 0.39
CA PHE A 54 -12.83 -9.98 -0.28
C PHE A 54 -14.28 -10.46 -0.11
N GLU A 55 -15.02 -9.97 0.89
CA GLU A 55 -16.42 -10.34 1.12
C GLU A 55 -17.36 -9.69 0.09
N ASN A 56 -16.97 -8.53 -0.44
CA ASN A 56 -17.71 -7.82 -1.49
C ASN A 56 -17.40 -8.32 -2.91
N LEU A 57 -16.38 -9.17 -3.06
CA LEU A 57 -16.16 -9.91 -4.29
C LEU A 57 -17.20 -11.03 -4.32
N LYS A 58 -18.37 -10.73 -4.91
CA LYS A 58 -19.24 -11.79 -5.45
C LYS A 58 -18.34 -12.78 -6.21
N PRO A 59 -18.61 -14.09 -6.19
CA PRO A 59 -17.81 -15.03 -6.95
C PRO A 59 -17.76 -14.51 -8.39
N LEU A 60 -16.59 -14.00 -8.77
CA LEU A 60 -16.30 -13.67 -10.14
C LEU A 60 -16.32 -15.07 -10.78
N ASN A 61 -17.43 -15.40 -11.44
CA ASN A 61 -17.45 -16.52 -12.35
C ASN A 61 -16.49 -16.12 -13.45
N PHE A 62 -15.20 -16.44 -13.25
CA PHE A 62 -14.27 -16.55 -14.34
C PHE A 62 -14.86 -17.66 -15.20
N GLU A 63 -15.46 -17.29 -16.32
CA GLU A 63 -15.78 -18.26 -17.35
C GLU A 63 -14.48 -18.99 -17.65
N GLU A 64 -14.50 -20.31 -17.44
CA GLU A 64 -13.34 -21.15 -17.66
C GLU A 64 -12.89 -20.92 -19.11
N PRO A 65 -11.61 -20.54 -19.34
CA PRO A 65 -11.16 -20.25 -20.68
C PRO A 65 -11.41 -21.48 -21.55
N VAL A 66 -12.14 -21.28 -22.65
CA VAL A 66 -12.39 -22.34 -23.62
C VAL A 66 -11.02 -22.84 -24.08
N ASP A 67 -10.76 -24.13 -23.86
CA ASP A 67 -9.54 -24.80 -24.34
C ASP A 67 -9.59 -24.86 -25.87
N LEU A 68 -9.18 -23.75 -26.49
CA LEU A 68 -9.06 -23.64 -27.93
C LEU A 68 -7.74 -24.33 -28.33
N PRO A 69 -7.79 -25.29 -29.27
CA PRO A 69 -6.57 -25.90 -29.78
C PRO A 69 -5.66 -24.80 -30.34
N PRO A 70 -4.35 -24.88 -30.12
CA PRO A 70 -3.42 -23.86 -30.60
C PRO A 70 -3.56 -23.71 -32.11
N GLU A 71 -3.84 -22.49 -32.57
CA GLU A 71 -3.86 -22.19 -34.00
C GLU A 71 -2.45 -22.38 -34.56
N PRO A 72 -2.30 -23.01 -35.74
CA PRO A 72 -1.00 -23.17 -36.37
C PRO A 72 -0.40 -21.80 -36.65
N ILE A 73 0.74 -21.51 -36.04
CA ILE A 73 1.50 -20.28 -36.27
C ILE A 73 2.02 -20.34 -37.71
N GLU A 74 1.50 -19.50 -38.60
CA GLU A 74 2.05 -19.39 -39.95
C GLU A 74 3.51 -18.94 -39.85
N PRO A 75 4.45 -19.61 -40.56
CA PRO A 75 5.84 -19.18 -40.55
C PRO A 75 5.90 -17.75 -41.11
N LEU A 76 6.48 -16.85 -40.31
CA LEU A 76 6.91 -15.53 -40.79
C LEU A 76 7.80 -15.76 -42.01
N ASN A 77 7.24 -15.55 -43.20
CA ASN A 77 8.00 -15.59 -44.44
C ASN A 77 9.06 -14.49 -44.38
N THR A 78 10.29 -14.87 -44.04
CA THR A 78 11.46 -14.02 -44.17
C THR A 78 11.81 -13.93 -45.66
N ILE A 79 11.37 -12.86 -46.32
CA ILE A 79 11.94 -12.39 -47.60
C ILE A 79 12.18 -10.88 -47.47
#